data_AF-A0AAD2EVE6-F1
#
_entry.id   AF-A0AAD2EVE6-F1
#
_cell.length_a   1.000
_cell.length_b   1.000
_cell.length_c   1.000
_cell.angle_alpha   90.00
_cell.angle_beta   90.00
_cell.angle_gamma   90.00
#
_symmetry.space_group_name_H-M   'P 1'
#
loop_
_entity.id
_entity.type
_entity.pdbx_description
1 polymer ?
#
loop_
_entity_poly.entity_id
_entity_poly.type
_entity_poly.pdbx_seq_one_letter_code
_entity_poly.pdbx_strand_id
1 'polypeptide(L)'
;MGIREIFRVVAAVPAIIRRRRARGGVTHDAWQNGFALVEFLLFPHSLFGAAIWYAMGHREDPMRWLGAVVVGCALVWMWAYLLRHAYQALARAAQQMEIK
;
A
#
# COMPACT_ATOMS: atom_id res chain seq x y z
N MET A 1 -5.85 -5.88 16.38
CA MET A 1 -5.79 -4.46 15.98
C MET A 1 -7.14 -4.07 15.42
N GLY A 2 -7.86 -3.17 16.10
CA GLY A 2 -9.24 -2.82 15.73
C GLY A 2 -9.30 -1.72 14.67
N ILE A 3 -10.39 -1.69 13.88
CA ILE A 3 -10.66 -0.66 12.84
C ILE A 3 -10.44 0.77 13.37
N ARG A 4 -10.77 1.02 14.64
CA ARG A 4 -10.63 2.32 15.30
C ARG A 4 -9.17 2.79 15.47
N GLU A 5 -8.23 1.86 15.65
CA GLU A 5 -6.80 2.17 15.73
C GLU A 5 -6.24 2.52 14.35
N ILE A 6 -6.69 1.81 13.31
CA ILE A 6 -6.32 2.08 11.91
C ILE A 6 -6.74 3.50 11.53
N PHE A 7 -7.99 3.90 11.82
CA PHE A 7 -8.46 5.25 11.56
C PHE A 7 -7.70 6.32 12.35
N ARG A 8 -7.28 6.04 13.60
CA ARG A 8 -6.44 6.97 14.37
C ARG A 8 -5.06 7.14 13.76
N VAL A 9 -4.44 6.06 13.29
CA VAL A 9 -3.14 6.11 12.60
C VAL A 9 -3.28 6.90 11.29
N VAL A 10 -4.29 6.59 10.47
CA VAL A 10 -4.55 7.31 9.21
C VAL A 10 -4.85 8.80 9.45
N ALA A 11 -5.63 9.14 10.47
CA ALA A 11 -5.94 10.53 10.81
C ALA A 11 -4.72 11.31 11.37
N ALA A 12 -3.74 10.62 11.94
CA ALA A 12 -2.50 11.23 12.42
C ALA A 12 -1.49 11.50 11.29
N VAL A 13 -1.57 10.76 10.17
CA VAL A 13 -0.67 10.92 9.01
C VAL A 13 -0.67 12.37 8.47
N PRO A 14 -1.82 13.03 8.20
CA PRO A 14 -1.85 14.42 7.79
C PRO A 14 -1.18 15.37 8.79
N ALA A 15 -1.35 15.15 10.10
CA ALA A 15 -0.75 15.99 11.14
C ALA A 15 0.78 15.81 11.21
N ILE A 16 1.26 14.59 11.05
CA ILE A 16 2.70 14.26 10.99
C ILE A 16 3.34 14.87 9.75
N ILE A 17 2.68 14.75 8.59
CA ILE A 17 3.11 15.36 7.33
C ILE A 17 3.17 16.89 7.48
N ARG A 18 2.12 17.50 8.05
CA ARG A 18 2.04 18.97 8.22
C ARG A 18 3.16 19.48 9.13
N ARG A 19 3.52 18.73 10.17
CA ARG A 19 4.68 19.02 11.04
C ARG A 19 6.02 18.86 10.31
N ARG A 20 6.17 17.88 9.41
CA ARG A 20 7.39 17.72 8.59
C ARG A 20 7.54 18.81 7.52
N ARG A 21 6.43 19.22 6.89
CA ARG A 21 6.40 20.32 5.91
C ARG A 21 6.81 21.65 6.57
N ALA A 22 6.33 21.91 7.78
CA ALA A 22 6.70 23.11 8.55
C ALA A 22 8.18 23.17 8.96
N ARG A 23 8.87 22.02 8.97
CA ARG A 23 10.32 21.93 9.27
C ARG A 23 11.20 21.92 8.00
N GLY A 24 10.63 22.20 6.83
CA GLY A 24 11.37 22.22 5.55
C GLY A 24 11.81 20.84 5.02
N GLY A 25 11.38 19.74 5.65
CA GLY A 25 11.88 18.39 5.37
C GLY A 25 11.06 17.56 4.37
N VAL A 26 10.02 18.13 3.76
CA VAL A 26 9.24 17.43 2.72
C VAL A 26 9.53 18.11 1.39
N THR A 27 10.53 17.59 0.67
CA THR A 27 10.77 17.95 -0.73
C THR A 27 9.53 17.57 -1.56
N HIS A 28 9.28 18.31 -2.65
CA HIS A 28 8.16 18.01 -3.57
C HIS A 28 8.18 16.53 -4.01
N ASP A 29 9.38 15.98 -4.22
CA ASP A 29 9.62 14.58 -4.56
C ASP A 29 9.13 13.61 -3.47
N ALA A 30 9.34 13.91 -2.19
CA ALA A 30 8.87 13.06 -1.10
C ALA A 30 7.33 13.03 -1.00
N TRP A 31 6.67 14.13 -1.35
CA TRP A 31 5.21 14.20 -1.44
C TRP A 31 4.68 13.42 -2.64
N GLN A 32 5.29 13.61 -3.82
CA GLN A 32 4.93 12.90 -5.03
C GLN A 32 5.15 11.38 -4.90
N ASN A 33 6.27 10.96 -4.31
CA ASN A 33 6.56 9.56 -4.02
C ASN A 33 5.57 8.97 -3.00
N GLY A 34 5.19 9.74 -1.97
CA GLY A 34 4.18 9.32 -1.00
C GLY A 34 2.80 9.15 -1.63
N PHE A 35 2.38 10.07 -2.49
CA PHE A 35 1.11 9.99 -3.21
C PHE A 35 1.11 8.82 -4.20
N ALA A 36 2.20 8.63 -4.95
CA ALA A 36 2.37 7.50 -5.86
C ALA A 36 2.31 6.16 -5.11
N LEU A 37 2.85 6.08 -3.89
CA LEU A 37 2.76 4.88 -3.05
C LEU A 37 1.31 4.62 -2.61
N VAL A 38 0.57 5.65 -2.20
CA VAL A 38 -0.85 5.53 -1.82
C VAL A 38 -1.69 5.09 -3.02
N GLU A 39 -1.47 5.67 -4.19
CA GLU A 39 -2.14 5.30 -5.43
C GLU A 39 -1.82 3.85 -5.83
N PHE A 40 -0.54 3.48 -5.78
CA PHE A 40 -0.07 2.11 -6.04
C PHE A 40 -0.65 1.09 -5.07
N LEU A 41 -0.93 1.47 -3.82
CA LEU A 41 -1.62 0.61 -2.86
C LEU A 41 -3.13 0.57 -3.11
N LEU A 42 -3.79 1.71 -3.30
CA LEU A 42 -5.25 1.76 -3.36
C LEU A 42 -5.81 1.20 -4.67
N PHE A 43 -5.12 1.44 -5.78
CA PHE A 43 -5.60 1.10 -7.11
C PHE A 43 -5.75 -0.42 -7.33
N PRO A 44 -4.74 -1.27 -7.04
CA PRO A 44 -4.86 -2.73 -7.22
C PRO A 44 -5.93 -3.36 -6.33
N HIS A 45 -6.12 -2.84 -5.11
CA HIS A 45 -7.16 -3.34 -4.20
C HIS A 45 -8.56 -2.97 -4.68
N SER A 46 -8.72 -1.77 -5.26
CA SER A 46 -9.97 -1.32 -5.86
C SER A 46 -10.32 -2.16 -7.09
N LEU A 47 -9.34 -2.46 -7.95
CA LEU A 47 -9.50 -3.37 -9.09
C LEU A 47 -9.90 -4.78 -8.66
N PHE A 48 -9.29 -5.31 -7.59
CA PHE A 48 -9.66 -6.61 -7.06
C PHE A 48 -11.11 -6.64 -6.58
N GLY A 49 -11.55 -5.60 -5.86
CA GLY A 49 -12.95 -5.46 -5.44
C GLY A 49 -13.92 -5.38 -6.62
N ALA A 50 -13.58 -4.62 -7.66
CA ALA A 50 -14.37 -4.53 -8.88
C ALA A 50 -14.45 -5.88 -9.63
N ALA A 51 -13.34 -6.63 -9.69
CA ALA A 51 -13.30 -7.95 -10.30
C ALA A 51 -14.17 -8.97 -9.54
N ILE A 52 -14.16 -8.92 -8.20
CA ILE A 52 -15.06 -9.75 -7.38
C ILE A 52 -16.51 -9.36 -7.62
N TRP A 53 -16.82 -8.06 -7.65
CA TRP A 53 -18.17 -7.57 -7.92
C TRP A 53 -18.68 -8.05 -9.29
N TYR A 54 -17.84 -7.95 -10.33
CA TYR A 54 -18.14 -8.48 -11.66
C TYR A 54 -18.42 -9.98 -11.62
N ALA A 55 -17.56 -10.76 -10.96
CA ALA A 55 -17.69 -12.22 -10.86
C ALA A 55 -18.97 -12.68 -10.14
N MET A 56 -19.40 -11.91 -9.15
CA MET A 56 -20.66 -12.16 -8.44
C MET A 56 -21.89 -11.84 -9.29
N GLY A 57 -21.81 -10.80 -10.12
CA GLY A 57 -22.91 -10.33 -10.98
C GLY A 57 -23.17 -11.17 -12.23
N HIS A 58 -22.14 -11.80 -12.80
CA HIS A 58 -22.24 -12.51 -14.09
C HIS A 58 -22.09 -14.01 -13.89
N ARG A 59 -23.12 -14.69 -13.37
CA ARG A 59 -23.05 -16.11 -13.00
C ARG A 59 -23.00 -17.06 -14.20
N GLU A 60 -23.50 -16.58 -15.33
CA GLU A 60 -23.58 -17.23 -16.62
C GLU A 60 -22.25 -17.27 -17.38
N ASP A 61 -21.28 -16.41 -17.02
CA ASP A 61 -19.96 -16.40 -17.63
C ASP A 61 -19.02 -17.42 -16.94
N PRO A 62 -18.53 -18.46 -17.65
CA PRO A 62 -17.62 -19.46 -17.07
C PRO A 62 -16.25 -18.88 -16.67
N MET A 63 -15.83 -17.74 -17.25
CA MET A 63 -14.55 -17.08 -17.00
C MET A 63 -14.66 -15.89 -16.05
N ARG A 64 -15.82 -15.67 -15.44
CA ARG A 64 -16.11 -14.52 -14.54
C ARG A 64 -15.10 -14.28 -13.42
N TRP A 65 -14.44 -15.32 -12.92
CA TRP A 65 -13.45 -15.24 -11.83
C TRP A 65 -12.03 -14.96 -12.31
N LEU A 66 -11.74 -15.07 -13.60
CA LEU A 66 -10.40 -14.94 -14.15
C LEU A 66 -9.76 -13.60 -13.76
N GLY A 67 -10.49 -12.50 -13.88
CA GLY A 67 -10.01 -11.18 -13.48
C GLY A 67 -9.66 -11.11 -11.99
N ALA A 68 -10.49 -11.68 -11.12
CA ALA A 68 -10.23 -11.70 -9.69
C ALA A 68 -9.00 -12.54 -9.35
N VAL A 69 -8.80 -13.69 -10.00
CA VAL A 69 -7.62 -14.53 -9.81
C VAL A 69 -6.35 -13.80 -10.25
N VAL A 70 -6.35 -13.20 -11.45
CA VAL A 70 -5.18 -12.48 -11.98
C VAL A 70 -4.78 -11.31 -11.07
N VAL A 71 -5.75 -10.48 -10.69
CA VAL A 71 -5.50 -9.34 -9.80
C VAL A 71 -5.09 -9.82 -8.40
N GLY A 72 -5.67 -10.92 -7.91
CA GLY A 72 -5.29 -11.55 -6.65
C GLY A 72 -3.84 -12.02 -6.64
N CYS A 73 -3.39 -12.70 -7.71
CA CYS A 73 -1.99 -13.09 -7.87
C CYS A 73 -1.06 -11.87 -7.90
N ALA A 74 -1.44 -10.81 -8.63
CA ALA A 74 -0.67 -9.57 -8.70
C ALA A 74 -0.56 -8.89 -7.31
N LEU A 75 -1.64 -8.88 -6.52
CA LEU A 75 -1.65 -8.36 -5.16
C LEU A 75 -0.70 -9.14 -4.24
N VAL A 76 -0.76 -10.48 -4.27
CA VAL A 76 0.13 -11.33 -3.47
C VAL A 76 1.59 -11.05 -3.82
N TRP A 77 1.91 -11.00 -5.12
CA TRP A 77 3.27 -10.70 -5.58
C TRP A 77 3.74 -9.31 -5.16
N MET A 78 2.89 -8.30 -5.32
CA MET A 78 3.16 -6.93 -4.89
C MET A 78 3.47 -6.84 -3.40
N TRP A 79 2.66 -7.47 -2.55
CA TRP A 79 2.88 -7.49 -1.10
C TRP A 79 4.17 -8.22 -0.72
N ALA A 80 4.47 -9.35 -1.36
CA ALA A 80 5.72 -10.07 -1.14
C ALA A 80 6.94 -9.21 -1.52
N TYR A 81 6.85 -8.47 -2.63
CA TYR A 81 7.88 -7.54 -3.07
C TYR A 81 8.09 -6.39 -2.08
N LEU A 82 7.00 -5.76 -1.63
CA LEU A 82 7.04 -4.67 -0.65
C LEU A 82 7.61 -5.14 0.70
N LEU A 83 7.19 -6.30 1.19
CA LEU A 83 7.73 -6.89 2.41
C LEU A 83 9.23 -7.13 2.29
N ARG A 84 9.69 -7.71 1.18
CA ARG A 84 11.12 -7.93 0.94
C ARG A 84 11.91 -6.62 0.98
N HIS A 85 11.40 -5.57 0.34
CA HIS A 85 12.04 -4.25 0.39
C HIS A 85 12.05 -3.64 1.78
N ALA A 86 10.95 -3.75 2.52
CA ALA A 86 10.86 -3.27 3.90
C ALA A 86 11.86 -4.00 4.81
N TYR A 87 11.97 -5.33 4.67
CA TYR A 87 12.96 -6.12 5.40
C TYR A 87 14.39 -5.71 5.06
N GLN A 88 14.71 -5.48 3.78
CA GLN A 88 16.04 -5.01 3.39
C GLN A 88 16.35 -3.62 3.93
N ALA A 89 15.38 -2.70 3.91
CA ALA A 89 15.55 -1.37 4.48
C ALA A 89 15.78 -1.45 6.00
N LEU A 90 15.04 -2.31 6.69
CA LEU A 90 15.22 -2.56 8.13
C LEU A 90 16.60 -3.18 8.42
N ALA A 91 17.03 -4.15 7.63
CA ALA A 91 18.34 -4.79 7.79
C ALA A 91 19.49 -3.80 7.60
N ARG A 92 19.40 -2.92 6.59
CA ARG A 92 20.38 -1.83 6.40
C ARG A 92 20.41 -0.86 7.58
N ALA A 93 19.24 -0.48 8.10
CA ALA A 93 19.15 0.40 9.26
C ALA A 93 19.71 -0.25 10.53
N ALA A 94 19.47 -1.55 10.73
CA ALA A 94 20.03 -2.31 11.84
C ALA A 94 21.57 -2.35 11.79
N GLN A 95 22.15 -2.63 10.62
CA GLN A 95 23.61 -2.62 10.43
C GLN A 95 24.23 -1.23 10.69
N GLN A 96 23.55 -0.14 10.33
CA GLN A 96 24.03 1.21 10.62
C GLN A 96 24.02 1.56 12.11
N MET A 97 23.20 0.88 12.92
CA MET A 97 23.15 1.07 14.38
C MET A 97 24.17 0.20 15.12
N GLU A 98 24.59 -0.94 14.57
CA GLU A 98 25.67 -1.78 15.15
C GLU A 98 27.08 -1.21 14.93
N ILE A 99 27.27 -0.38 13.91
CA ILE A 99 28.57 0.24 13.58
C ILE A 99 28.84 1.50 14.43
N LYS A 100 27.87 1.95 15.24
CA LYS A 100 27.91 3.20 16.02
C LYS A 100 27.98 2.94 17.51
#